data_AF-W4R0L7-F1
#
_entry.id   AF-W4R0L7-F1
#
_cell.length_a   1.000
_cell.length_b   1.000
_cell.length_c   1.000
_cell.angle_alpha   90.00
_cell.angle_beta   90.00
_cell.angle_gamma   90.00
#
_symmetry.space_group_name_H-M   'P 1'
#
loop_
_entity.id
_entity.type
_entity.pdbx_description
1 polymer ?
#
loop_
_entity_poly.entity_id
_entity_poly.type
_entity_poly.pdbx_seq_one_letter_code
_entity_poly.pdbx_strand_id
1 'polypeptide(L)'
;MNHIIADYLNRLRNIYLAVDDIVLKQDITKIDHLIKTLEESKETTTSSQQQKKKKSFSELFNLIAEKKFEELNGVRVDYKNLKNKEEVEHFIEALPKNKILKETTALDLKLLYSLLTGDSSEIKGTKTVIFDAIQRNIRARKRGEAFKNAN
;
A
#
# COMPACT_ATOMS: atom_id res chain seq x y z
N MET A 1 24.97 -8.02 19.54
CA MET A 1 24.03 -7.48 20.55
C MET A 1 22.82 -8.38 20.75
N ASN A 2 22.11 -8.80 19.68
CA ASN A 2 20.89 -9.63 19.78
C ASN A 2 21.06 -11.02 20.44
N HIS A 3 22.24 -11.64 20.37
CA HIS A 3 22.50 -12.92 21.06
C HIS A 3 22.44 -12.80 22.59
N ILE A 4 22.99 -11.72 23.14
CA ILE A 4 23.00 -11.47 24.59
C ILE A 4 21.56 -11.24 25.09
N ILE A 5 20.76 -10.54 24.29
CA ILE A 5 19.35 -10.26 24.60
C ILE A 5 18.50 -11.53 24.51
N ALA A 6 18.70 -12.37 23.49
CA ALA A 6 18.00 -13.64 23.35
C ALA A 6 18.34 -14.61 24.49
N ASP A 7 19.61 -14.70 24.88
CA ASP A 7 20.04 -15.52 26.03
C ASP A 7 19.42 -15.04 27.34
N TYR A 8 19.33 -13.73 27.54
CA TYR A 8 18.66 -13.15 28.71
C TYR A 8 17.17 -13.51 28.74
N LEU A 9 16.46 -13.37 27.61
CA LEU A 9 15.04 -13.69 27.50
C LEU A 9 14.78 -15.19 27.71
N ASN A 10 15.64 -16.07 27.18
CA ASN A 10 15.55 -17.51 27.40
C ASN A 10 15.73 -17.88 28.89
N ARG A 11 16.67 -17.23 29.58
CA ARG A 11 16.84 -17.43 31.04
C ARG A 11 15.62 -16.94 31.81
N LEU A 12 15.07 -15.78 31.45
CA LEU A 12 13.87 -15.23 32.09
C LEU A 12 12.65 -16.13 31.90
N ARG A 13 12.44 -16.64 30.68
CA ARG A 13 11.40 -17.63 30.36
C ARG A 13 11.48 -18.87 31.25
N ASN A 14 12.69 -19.42 31.40
CA ASN A 14 12.90 -20.63 32.19
C ASN A 14 12.67 -20.41 33.68
N ILE A 15 12.99 -19.21 34.21
CA ILE A 15 12.63 -18.84 35.58
C ILE A 15 11.12 -18.78 35.74
N TYR A 16 10.40 -18.18 34.79
CA TYR A 16 8.93 -18.04 34.88
C TYR A 16 8.22 -19.40 34.81
N LEU A 17 8.72 -20.31 33.97
CA LEU A 17 8.24 -21.70 33.92
C LEU A 17 8.51 -22.48 35.21
N ALA A 18 9.59 -22.17 35.94
CA ALA A 18 9.94 -22.86 37.18
C ALA A 18 9.18 -22.34 38.41
N VAL A 19 8.61 -21.14 38.36
CA VAL A 19 7.87 -20.54 39.48
C VAL A 19 6.40 -20.95 39.46
N ASP A 20 5.66 -20.60 38.40
CA ASP A 20 4.26 -20.95 38.22
C ASP A 20 3.83 -20.69 36.76
N ASP A 21 3.73 -21.76 35.97
CA ASP A 21 3.42 -21.67 34.54
C ASP A 21 1.97 -21.25 34.26
N ILE A 22 1.05 -21.41 35.23
CA ILE A 22 -0.36 -21.06 35.09
C ILE A 22 -0.55 -19.56 35.29
N VAL A 23 0.04 -19.00 36.34
CA VAL A 23 -0.08 -17.56 36.65
C VAL A 23 0.71 -16.71 35.65
N LEU A 24 1.89 -17.16 35.24
CA LEU A 24 2.80 -16.40 34.37
C LEU A 24 2.64 -16.71 32.88
N LYS A 25 1.63 -17.49 32.49
CA LYS A 25 1.39 -17.91 31.11
C LYS A 25 1.41 -16.75 30.10
N GLN A 26 0.78 -15.62 30.44
CA GLN A 26 0.75 -14.45 29.57
C GLN A 26 2.14 -13.85 29.36
N ASP A 27 2.96 -13.77 30.40
CA ASP A 27 4.29 -13.20 30.29
C ASP A 27 5.26 -14.17 29.60
N ILE A 28 5.11 -15.47 29.81
CA ILE A 28 5.82 -16.50 29.03
C ILE A 28 5.51 -16.35 27.53
N THR A 29 4.24 -16.18 27.15
CA THR A 29 3.86 -15.99 25.73
C THR A 29 4.43 -14.70 25.12
N LYS A 30 4.54 -13.62 25.91
CA LYS A 30 5.20 -12.38 25.47
C LYS A 30 6.70 -12.59 25.27
N ILE A 31 7.36 -13.30 26.18
CA ILE A 31 8.78 -13.62 26.08
C ILE A 31 9.04 -14.50 24.85
N ASP A 32 8.20 -15.52 24.60
CA ASP A 32 8.27 -16.36 23.40
C ASP A 32 8.14 -15.53 22.11
N HIS A 33 7.21 -14.57 22.08
CA HIS A 33 7.06 -13.66 20.95
C HIS A 33 8.31 -12.79 20.75
N LEU A 34 8.90 -12.26 21.83
CA LEU A 34 10.12 -11.44 21.76
C LEU A 34 11.33 -12.24 21.28
N ILE A 35 11.50 -13.47 21.77
CA ILE A 35 12.55 -14.39 21.31
C ILE A 35 12.37 -14.67 19.82
N LYS A 36 11.14 -15.02 19.40
CA LYS A 36 10.82 -15.28 17.99
C LYS A 36 11.11 -14.08 17.10
N THR A 37 10.71 -12.86 17.48
CA THR A 37 11.02 -11.64 16.73
C THR A 37 12.52 -11.38 16.63
N LEU A 38 13.29 -11.68 17.69
CA LEU A 38 14.75 -11.53 17.69
C LEU A 38 15.45 -12.62 16.86
N GLU A 39 14.91 -13.83 16.81
CA GLU A 39 15.43 -14.94 15.98
C GLU A 39 15.08 -14.77 14.50
N GLU A 40 13.87 -14.35 14.18
CA GLU A 40 13.46 -13.94 12.82
C GLU A 40 14.33 -12.77 12.33
N SER A 41 14.76 -11.87 13.22
CA SER A 41 15.72 -10.81 12.89
C SER A 41 17.14 -11.34 12.57
N LYS A 42 17.51 -12.54 13.04
CA LYS A 42 18.77 -13.21 12.69
C LYS A 42 18.67 -13.91 11.34
N GLU A 43 17.56 -14.56 11.04
CA GLU A 43 17.36 -15.25 9.74
C GLU A 43 17.29 -14.28 8.55
N THR A 44 17.01 -13.00 8.77
CA THR A 44 17.12 -11.96 7.74
C THR A 44 18.54 -11.54 7.36
N THR A 45 19.61 -12.15 7.93
CA THR A 45 21.00 -11.77 7.61
C THR A 45 21.75 -12.66 6.62
N THR A 46 21.14 -13.74 6.11
CA THR A 46 21.72 -14.57 5.04
C THR A 46 20.69 -14.95 3.99
N SER A 47 20.09 -13.93 3.37
CA SER A 47 19.54 -14.00 2.02
C SER A 47 19.32 -12.58 1.53
N SER A 48 20.36 -12.03 0.91
CA SER A 48 20.28 -10.90 -0.03
C SER A 48 19.61 -9.63 0.50
N GLN A 49 20.41 -8.58 0.64
CA GLN A 49 19.96 -7.22 0.38
C GLN A 49 19.39 -7.11 -1.05
N GLN A 50 18.15 -7.53 -1.27
CA GLN A 50 17.28 -6.80 -2.18
C GLN A 50 16.46 -5.90 -1.27
N GLN A 51 17.03 -4.73 -0.95
CA GLN A 51 16.19 -3.55 -0.82
C GLN A 51 15.34 -3.57 -2.09
N LYS A 52 14.07 -4.00 -2.01
CA LYS A 52 13.13 -3.86 -3.13
C LYS A 52 13.14 -2.38 -3.43
N LYS A 53 13.92 -1.99 -4.44
CA LYS A 53 14.14 -0.61 -4.84
C LYS A 53 12.75 -0.02 -4.93
N LYS A 54 12.48 1.00 -4.11
CA LYS A 54 11.14 1.58 -4.02
C LYS A 54 10.81 2.06 -5.42
N LYS A 55 9.85 1.38 -6.06
CA LYS A 55 9.56 1.59 -7.47
C LYS A 55 9.20 3.06 -7.68
N SER A 56 9.74 3.65 -8.74
CA SER A 56 9.41 5.01 -9.12
C SER A 56 7.94 5.09 -9.56
N PHE A 57 7.38 6.30 -9.60
CA PHE A 57 6.00 6.49 -10.03
C PHE A 57 5.76 5.95 -11.45
N SER A 58 6.67 6.24 -12.38
CA SER A 58 6.60 5.75 -13.76
C SER A 58 6.68 4.23 -13.84
N GLU A 59 7.51 3.59 -13.03
CA GLU A 59 7.55 2.12 -12.92
C GLU A 59 6.22 1.55 -12.44
N LEU A 60 5.59 2.16 -11.43
CA LEU A 60 4.27 1.72 -10.94
C LEU A 60 3.18 1.90 -12.01
N PHE A 61 3.19 3.01 -12.74
CA PHE A 61 2.26 3.25 -13.84
C PHE A 61 2.44 2.20 -14.96
N ASN A 62 3.69 1.91 -15.33
CA ASN A 62 3.99 0.90 -16.34
C ASN A 62 3.56 -0.51 -15.90
N LEU A 63 3.67 -0.85 -14.61
CA LEU A 63 3.16 -2.12 -14.10
C LEU A 63 1.64 -2.25 -14.24
N ILE A 64 0.88 -1.15 -14.09
CA ILE A 64 -0.56 -1.15 -14.34
C ILE A 64 -0.83 -1.37 -15.83
N ALA A 65 -0.11 -0.67 -16.72
CA ALA A 65 -0.24 -0.83 -18.16
C ALA A 65 0.10 -2.27 -18.62
N GLU A 66 1.12 -2.88 -18.02
CA GLU A 66 1.53 -4.28 -18.25
C GLU A 66 0.67 -5.31 -17.50
N LYS A 67 -0.34 -4.86 -16.73
CA LYS A 67 -1.23 -5.71 -15.91
C LYS A 67 -0.50 -6.56 -14.86
N LYS A 68 0.68 -6.13 -14.40
CA LYS A 68 1.49 -6.75 -13.35
C LYS A 68 1.09 -6.22 -11.97
N PHE A 69 -0.13 -6.55 -11.53
CA PHE A 69 -0.71 -5.98 -10.30
C PHE A 69 -0.08 -6.51 -9.01
N GLU A 70 0.44 -7.74 -9.02
CA GLU A 70 1.11 -8.38 -7.86
C GLU A 70 2.38 -7.64 -7.43
N GLU A 71 2.89 -6.81 -8.33
CA GLU A 71 4.12 -6.06 -8.18
C GLU A 71 3.91 -4.62 -7.69
N LEU A 72 2.65 -4.18 -7.54
CA LEU A 72 2.27 -2.87 -7.02
C LEU A 72 2.37 -2.86 -5.49
N ASN A 73 3.10 -1.88 -4.96
CA ASN A 73 3.26 -1.70 -3.52
C ASN A 73 2.83 -0.29 -3.12
N GLY A 74 2.22 -0.15 -1.93
CA GLY A 74 1.83 1.15 -1.39
C GLY A 74 0.50 1.71 -1.93
N VAL A 75 -0.27 0.91 -2.64
CA VAL A 75 -1.60 1.21 -3.16
C VAL A 75 -2.69 0.49 -2.36
N ARG A 76 -3.89 1.07 -2.30
CA ARG A 76 -5.08 0.46 -1.68
C ARG A 76 -6.17 0.11 -2.68
N VAL A 77 -6.12 0.71 -3.87
CA VAL A 77 -7.10 0.48 -4.92
C VAL A 77 -6.78 -0.83 -5.65
N ASP A 78 -7.81 -1.61 -5.96
CA ASP A 78 -7.68 -2.81 -6.78
C ASP A 78 -7.70 -2.45 -8.28
N TYR A 79 -6.50 -2.32 -8.86
CA TYR A 79 -6.34 -1.98 -10.28
C TYR A 79 -6.69 -3.12 -11.24
N LYS A 80 -6.95 -4.35 -10.76
CA LYS A 80 -7.36 -5.46 -11.63
C LYS A 80 -8.67 -5.15 -12.36
N ASN A 81 -9.52 -4.31 -11.74
CA ASN A 81 -10.83 -3.90 -12.23
C ASN A 81 -10.85 -2.47 -12.81
N LEU A 82 -9.68 -1.86 -13.05
CA LEU A 82 -9.53 -0.50 -13.58
C LEU A 82 -8.62 -0.51 -14.82
N LYS A 83 -9.11 -1.11 -15.90
CA LYS A 83 -8.41 -1.40 -17.16
C LYS A 83 -8.49 -0.25 -18.16
N ASN A 84 -9.48 0.62 -18.04
CA ASN A 84 -9.74 1.71 -18.98
C ASN A 84 -10.17 2.98 -18.24
N LYS A 85 -10.29 4.08 -19.00
CA LYS A 85 -10.62 5.39 -18.45
C LYS A 85 -12.03 5.37 -17.85
N GLU A 86 -12.98 4.71 -18.52
CA GLU A 86 -14.39 4.63 -18.13
C GLU A 86 -14.57 3.96 -16.76
N GLU A 87 -13.82 2.89 -16.48
CA GLU A 87 -13.81 2.20 -15.19
C GLU A 87 -13.25 3.09 -14.07
N VAL A 88 -12.21 3.89 -14.37
CA VAL A 88 -11.69 4.88 -13.42
C VAL A 88 -12.71 5.98 -13.16
N GLU A 89 -13.41 6.47 -14.18
CA GLU A 89 -14.49 7.45 -14.02
C GLU A 89 -15.61 6.90 -13.13
N HIS A 90 -16.06 5.69 -13.42
CA HIS A 90 -17.09 5.02 -12.65
C HIS A 90 -16.67 4.84 -11.17
N PHE A 91 -15.44 4.43 -10.92
CA PHE A 91 -14.90 4.32 -9.55
C PHE A 91 -14.94 5.66 -8.80
N ILE A 92 -14.55 6.75 -9.46
CA ILE A 92 -14.52 8.08 -8.85
C ILE A 92 -15.92 8.66 -8.62
N GLU A 93 -16.88 8.37 -9.49
CA GLU A 93 -18.25 8.87 -9.38
C GLU A 93 -19.14 8.01 -8.49
N ALA A 94 -18.82 6.73 -8.29
CA ALA A 94 -19.62 5.81 -7.49
C ALA A 94 -19.62 6.13 -5.99
N LEU A 95 -18.59 6.80 -5.48
CA LEU A 95 -18.42 7.07 -4.04
C LEU A 95 -18.31 8.57 -3.74
N PRO A 96 -18.83 9.04 -2.60
CA PRO A 96 -18.63 10.42 -2.16
C PRO A 96 -17.14 10.73 -1.96
N LYS A 97 -16.75 11.98 -2.25
CA LYS A 97 -15.36 12.50 -2.10
C LYS A 97 -14.70 12.08 -0.79
N ASN A 98 -15.38 12.25 0.34
CA ASN A 98 -14.82 11.94 1.67
C ASN A 98 -14.48 10.46 1.83
N LYS A 99 -15.27 9.56 1.22
CA LYS A 99 -15.02 8.12 1.26
C LYS A 99 -13.81 7.76 0.40
N ILE A 100 -13.74 8.29 -0.83
CA ILE A 100 -12.58 8.10 -1.70
C ILE A 100 -11.30 8.61 -1.03
N LEU A 101 -11.32 9.81 -0.45
CA LEU A 101 -10.16 10.38 0.22
C LEU A 101 -9.73 9.59 1.47
N LYS A 102 -10.61 8.80 2.09
CA LYS A 102 -10.27 7.95 3.23
C LYS A 102 -9.72 6.58 2.79
N GLU A 103 -10.30 6.00 1.74
CA GLU A 103 -10.02 4.63 1.30
C GLU A 103 -8.83 4.53 0.33
N THR A 104 -8.53 5.60 -0.40
CA THR A 104 -7.37 5.67 -1.31
C THR A 104 -6.11 6.18 -0.61
N THR A 105 -4.93 5.92 -1.16
CA THR A 105 -3.69 6.63 -0.82
C THR A 105 -3.47 7.84 -1.73
N ALA A 106 -2.48 8.69 -1.41
CA ALA A 106 -2.10 9.77 -2.34
C ALA A 106 -1.52 9.22 -3.65
N LEU A 107 -0.78 8.11 -3.56
CA LEU A 107 -0.26 7.40 -4.72
C LEU A 107 -1.40 6.88 -5.60
N ASP A 108 -2.46 6.33 -4.98
CA ASP A 108 -3.63 5.85 -5.73
C ASP A 108 -4.25 6.96 -6.57
N LEU A 109 -4.50 8.13 -5.97
CA LEU A 109 -5.09 9.24 -6.70
C LEU A 109 -4.20 9.73 -7.85
N LYS A 110 -2.88 9.69 -7.67
CA LYS A 110 -1.94 10.04 -8.74
C LYS A 110 -1.99 9.04 -9.89
N LEU A 111 -2.00 7.74 -9.59
CA LEU A 111 -2.09 6.68 -10.58
C LEU A 111 -3.43 6.72 -11.34
N LEU A 112 -4.54 6.92 -10.63
CA LEU A 112 -5.87 7.09 -11.24
C LEU A 112 -5.92 8.31 -12.18
N TYR A 113 -5.31 9.42 -11.77
CA TYR A 113 -5.18 10.59 -12.64
C TYR A 113 -4.38 10.28 -13.91
N SER A 114 -3.23 9.62 -13.77
CA SER A 114 -2.40 9.18 -14.91
C SER A 114 -3.11 8.22 -15.84
N LEU A 115 -3.96 7.31 -15.31
CA LEU A 115 -4.78 6.41 -16.14
C LEU A 115 -5.83 7.19 -16.95
N LEU A 116 -6.45 8.21 -16.37
CA LEU A 116 -7.42 9.06 -17.07
C LEU A 116 -6.78 9.91 -18.17
N THR A 117 -5.62 10.51 -17.89
CA THR A 117 -4.94 11.38 -18.86
C THR A 117 -4.15 10.57 -19.89
N GLY A 118 -3.67 9.37 -19.53
CA GLY A 118 -2.66 8.64 -20.29
C GLY A 118 -1.24 9.21 -20.09
N ASP A 119 -1.05 10.11 -19.13
CA ASP A 119 0.23 10.73 -18.83
C ASP A 119 0.92 10.00 -17.67
N SER A 120 2.11 9.45 -17.93
CA SER A 120 2.93 8.76 -16.94
C SER A 120 3.64 9.70 -15.96
N SER A 121 3.47 11.02 -16.12
CA SER A 121 4.00 12.01 -15.20
C SER A 121 3.23 12.06 -13.88
N GLU A 122 3.97 12.25 -12.78
CA GLU A 122 3.38 12.32 -11.45
C GLU A 122 2.79 13.71 -11.19
N ILE A 123 1.47 13.78 -11.02
CA ILE A 123 0.81 15.02 -10.57
C ILE A 123 1.22 15.37 -9.14
N LYS A 124 1.62 16.62 -8.92
CA LYS A 124 1.98 17.15 -7.60
C LYS A 124 0.76 17.70 -6.87
N GLY A 125 0.74 17.56 -5.54
CA GLY A 125 -0.29 18.16 -4.69
C GLY A 125 -0.74 17.28 -3.53
N THR A 126 -1.66 17.80 -2.73
CA THR A 126 -2.35 17.05 -1.68
C THR A 126 -3.45 16.18 -2.27
N LYS A 127 -3.93 15.18 -1.51
CA LYS A 127 -4.98 14.26 -1.95
C LYS A 127 -6.23 14.99 -2.46
N THR A 128 -6.65 16.04 -1.76
CA THR A 128 -7.82 16.84 -2.14
C THR A 128 -7.62 17.53 -3.49
N VAL A 129 -6.43 18.13 -3.70
CA VAL A 129 -6.09 18.81 -4.97
C VAL A 129 -6.07 17.82 -6.13
N ILE A 130 -5.45 16.65 -5.94
CA ILE A 130 -5.38 15.61 -6.97
C ILE A 130 -6.78 15.08 -7.29
N PHE A 131 -7.61 14.83 -6.28
CA PHE A 131 -9.00 14.42 -6.48
C PHE A 131 -9.81 15.45 -7.28
N ASP A 132 -9.66 16.74 -6.96
CA ASP A 132 -10.36 17.79 -7.70
C ASP A 132 -9.85 17.91 -9.15
N ALA A 133 -8.58 17.61 -9.41
CA ALA A 133 -8.03 17.54 -10.76
C ALA A 133 -8.60 16.36 -11.55
N ILE A 134 -8.74 15.18 -10.93
CA ILE A 134 -9.43 14.02 -11.50
C ILE A 134 -10.86 14.43 -11.91
N GLN A 135 -11.65 14.98 -10.98
CA GLN A 135 -13.03 15.38 -11.29
C GLN A 135 -13.12 16.42 -12.42
N ARG A 136 -12.18 17.37 -12.47
CA ARG A 136 -12.11 18.35 -13.56
C ARG A 136 -11.85 17.67 -14.90
N ASN A 137 -10.94 16.69 -14.95
CA ASN A 137 -10.64 15.94 -16.17
C ASN A 137 -11.87 15.17 -16.68
N ILE A 138 -12.54 14.42 -15.79
CA ILE A 138 -13.78 13.67 -16.10
C ILE A 138 -14.85 14.60 -16.68
N ARG A 139 -15.10 15.75 -16.02
CA ARG A 139 -16.09 16.73 -16.50
C ARG A 139 -15.70 17.38 -17.83
N ALA A 140 -14.41 17.57 -18.10
CA ALA A 140 -13.95 18.13 -19.36
C ALA A 140 -14.16 17.12 -20.50
N ARG A 141 -13.87 15.84 -20.25
CA ARG A 141 -14.06 14.74 -21.21
C ARG A 141 -15.53 14.56 -21.61
N LYS A 142 -16.42 14.44 -20.62
CA LYS A 142 -17.88 14.34 -20.85
C LYS A 142 -18.44 15.52 -21.63
N ARG A 143 -17.95 16.74 -21.36
CA ARG A 143 -18.34 17.93 -22.15
C ARG A 143 -17.88 17.81 -23.60
N GLY A 144 -16.63 17.42 -23.84
CA GLY A 144 -16.10 17.23 -25.20
C GLY A 144 -16.87 16.17 -26.00
N GLU A 145 -17.29 15.07 -25.36
CA GLU A 145 -18.11 14.03 -25.99
C GLU A 145 -19.52 14.52 -26.33
N ALA A 146 -20.15 15.31 -25.44
CA ALA A 146 -21.46 15.90 -25.70
C ALA A 146 -21.46 16.82 -26.93
N PHE A 147 -20.36 17.56 -27.18
CA PHE A 147 -20.22 18.39 -28.38
C PHE A 147 -19.90 17.57 -29.64
N LYS A 148 -19.23 16.42 -29.53
CA LYS A 148 -18.94 15.54 -30.68
C LYS A 148 -20.17 14.80 -31.17
N ASN A 149 -21.08 14.42 -30.27
CA ASN A 149 -22.30 13.67 -30.60
C ASN A 149 -23.47 14.58 -31.00
N ALA A 150 -23.29 15.91 -30.96
CA ALA A 150 -24.30 16.90 -31.35
C ALA A 150 -24.12 17.43 -32.79
N ASN A 151 -23.09 16.97 -33.50
CA ASN A 151 -22.82 17.23 -34.92
C ASN A 151 -22.93 15.94 -35.72
#